data_AF-A0A3D6BTH1-F1
#
_entry.id   AF-A0A3D6BTH1-F1
#
_cell.length_a   1.000
_cell.length_b   1.000
_cell.length_c   1.000
_cell.angle_alpha   90.00
_cell.angle_beta   90.00
_cell.angle_gamma   90.00
#
_symmetry.space_group_name_H-M   'P 1'
#
loop_
_entity.id
_entity.type
_entity.pdbx_description
1 polymer ?
#
loop_
_entity_poly.entity_id
_entity_poly.type
_entity_poly.pdbx_seq_one_letter_code
_entity_poly.pdbx_strand_id
1 'polypeptide(L)'
;MKQIYLVCAFLCTTFISFAQVPSNDEIQNAVNITSLPFTDYNVQTQNATTASGGGMNGCNLGTTYSRVYYKYQSPINQTIRVKLTEESNNSIIMVYDSNFNTNVTSDSQLYQVSSCEFNSDLTISIQSVQTYYIVISNPDNETNVLISSIDDTNIVNIPDPNFKNALLNQTYPVINTNGDNEIQVSEPFFANEIYVSYQDISDLTGVEAFTNLEQLYCDDNNLTSLNVTQNANLIGLIASNNESLGNIDL
;
A
#
# COMPACT_ATOMS: atom_id res chain seq x y z
N MET A 1 51.34 -34.19 -42.54
CA MET A 1 49.98 -34.15 -41.96
C MET A 1 50.10 -34.27 -40.45
N LYS A 2 49.96 -33.17 -39.69
CA LYS A 2 49.82 -33.18 -38.23
C LYS A 2 48.51 -32.49 -37.91
N GLN A 3 47.50 -33.27 -37.49
CA GLN A 3 46.24 -32.72 -36.99
C GLN A 3 46.49 -32.22 -35.56
N ILE A 4 46.25 -30.93 -35.33
CA ILE A 4 46.22 -30.32 -34.01
C ILE A 4 44.76 -30.31 -33.58
N TYR A 5 44.43 -31.08 -32.53
CA TYR A 5 43.13 -31.03 -31.89
C TYR A 5 43.07 -29.82 -30.97
N LEU A 6 42.18 -28.88 -31.30
CA LEU A 6 41.84 -27.75 -30.45
C LEU A 6 40.84 -28.24 -29.41
N VAL A 7 41.26 -28.36 -28.15
CA VAL A 7 40.36 -28.65 -27.03
C VAL A 7 39.73 -27.34 -26.59
N CYS A 8 38.46 -27.11 -26.95
CA CYS A 8 37.65 -26.04 -26.38
C CYS A 8 37.30 -26.39 -24.93
N ALA A 9 37.97 -25.75 -23.97
CA ALA A 9 37.55 -25.77 -22.58
C ALA A 9 36.35 -24.82 -22.41
N PHE A 10 35.15 -25.38 -22.24
CA PHE A 10 33.97 -24.62 -21.84
C PHE A 10 34.13 -24.21 -20.37
N LEU A 11 34.39 -22.93 -20.13
CA LEU A 11 34.42 -22.37 -18.78
C LEU A 11 32.96 -22.21 -18.31
N CYS A 12 32.46 -23.17 -17.54
CA CYS A 12 31.15 -23.07 -16.89
C CYS A 12 31.30 -22.10 -15.70
N THR A 13 31.00 -20.83 -15.90
CA THR A 13 30.91 -19.87 -14.81
C THR A 13 29.61 -20.12 -14.07
N THR A 14 29.68 -20.86 -12.96
CA THR A 14 28.59 -20.94 -11.99
C THR A 14 28.40 -19.56 -11.38
N PHE A 15 27.31 -18.89 -11.73
CA PHE A 15 26.84 -17.73 -10.97
C PHE A 15 26.37 -18.21 -9.61
N ILE A 16 27.19 -18.00 -8.58
CA ILE A 16 26.74 -18.15 -7.19
C ILE A 16 25.90 -16.90 -6.91
N SER A 17 24.57 -17.04 -6.96
CA SER A 17 23.67 -16.00 -6.43
C SER A 17 23.69 -16.13 -4.91
N PHE A 18 24.16 -15.11 -4.21
CA PHE A 18 24.00 -15.04 -2.76
C PHE A 18 22.53 -14.72 -2.44
N ALA A 19 21.99 -15.35 -1.40
CA ALA A 19 20.68 -14.99 -0.88
C ALA A 19 20.71 -13.50 -0.45
N GLN A 20 19.86 -12.68 -1.05
CA GLN A 20 19.78 -11.26 -0.74
C GLN A 20 18.88 -11.05 0.49
N VAL A 21 19.34 -10.22 1.42
CA VAL A 21 18.53 -9.75 2.55
C VAL A 21 17.35 -8.91 2.00
N PRO A 22 16.09 -9.18 2.40
CA PRO A 22 14.95 -8.36 2.00
C PRO A 22 15.17 -6.88 2.34
N SER A 23 14.70 -5.98 1.48
CA SER A 23 14.86 -4.53 1.71
C SER A 23 14.11 -4.02 2.95
N ASN A 24 13.05 -4.72 3.35
CA ASN A 24 12.19 -4.40 4.48
C ASN A 24 12.47 -5.27 5.72
N ASP A 25 13.72 -5.73 5.86
CA ASP A 25 14.22 -6.47 7.04
C ASP A 25 14.26 -5.60 8.32
N GLU A 26 14.36 -4.28 8.17
CA GLU A 26 14.33 -3.32 9.29
C GLU A 26 13.03 -2.51 9.29
N ILE A 27 12.52 -2.19 10.49
CA ILE A 27 11.27 -1.42 10.68
C ILE A 27 11.29 -0.05 9.99
N GLN A 28 12.44 0.62 9.95
CA GLN A 28 12.62 1.91 9.28
C GLN A 28 12.50 1.81 7.75
N ASN A 29 12.69 0.61 7.21
CA ASN A 29 12.56 0.29 5.79
C ASN A 29 11.26 -0.48 5.49
N ALA A 30 10.29 -0.46 6.40
CA ALA A 30 9.01 -1.12 6.21
C ALA A 30 8.37 -0.69 4.88
N VAL A 31 7.83 -1.64 4.12
CA VAL A 31 7.13 -1.33 2.87
C VAL A 31 5.85 -0.55 3.20
N ASN A 32 5.72 0.66 2.66
CA ASN A 32 4.50 1.44 2.78
C ASN A 32 3.42 0.84 1.89
N ILE A 33 2.34 0.36 2.50
CA ILE A 33 1.13 -0.07 1.79
C ILE A 33 0.30 1.18 1.52
N THR A 34 0.12 1.49 0.24
CA THR A 34 -0.57 2.71 -0.23
C THR A 34 -1.94 2.42 -0.84
N SER A 35 -2.41 1.18 -0.79
CA SER A 35 -3.75 0.80 -1.21
C SER A 35 -4.05 -0.63 -0.78
N LEU A 36 -5.32 -1.00 -0.74
CA LEU A 36 -5.76 -2.38 -0.61
C LEU A 36 -6.67 -2.73 -1.80
N PRO A 37 -6.58 -3.95 -2.36
CA PRO A 37 -5.71 -5.04 -1.95
C PRO A 37 -4.23 -4.77 -2.29
N PHE A 38 -3.34 -5.23 -1.40
CA PHE A 38 -1.90 -5.18 -1.58
C PHE A 38 -1.36 -6.62 -1.69
N THR A 39 -0.42 -6.82 -2.60
CA THR A 39 0.30 -8.09 -2.73
C THR A 39 1.79 -7.83 -2.85
N ASP A 40 2.58 -8.51 -2.01
CA ASP A 40 4.02 -8.63 -2.18
C ASP A 40 4.35 -10.09 -2.56
N TYR A 41 5.05 -10.26 -3.68
CA TYR A 41 5.33 -11.57 -4.25
C TYR A 41 6.73 -12.01 -3.90
N ASN A 42 6.89 -13.30 -3.62
CA ASN A 42 8.18 -13.94 -3.41
C ASN A 42 9.00 -13.30 -2.27
N VAL A 43 8.35 -13.07 -1.14
CA VAL A 43 8.94 -12.49 0.07
C VAL A 43 9.85 -13.52 0.73
N GLN A 44 11.15 -13.19 0.76
CA GLN A 44 12.22 -14.08 1.24
C GLN A 44 12.52 -13.86 2.74
N THR A 45 11.52 -14.03 3.61
CA THR A 45 11.70 -13.74 5.05
C THR A 45 12.77 -14.61 5.72
N GLN A 46 13.06 -15.81 5.21
CA GLN A 46 14.13 -16.69 5.67
C GLN A 46 15.55 -16.13 5.44
N ASN A 47 15.69 -15.16 4.53
CA ASN A 47 16.95 -14.48 4.25
C ASN A 47 17.10 -13.17 5.05
N ALA A 48 16.06 -12.75 5.78
CA ALA A 48 16.09 -11.57 6.62
C ALA A 48 17.04 -11.77 7.81
N THR A 49 17.68 -10.70 8.26
CA THR A 49 18.60 -10.76 9.38
C THR A 49 17.84 -10.79 10.71
N THR A 50 18.53 -11.23 11.76
CA THR A 50 17.99 -11.18 13.13
C THR A 50 18.44 -9.91 13.87
N ALA A 51 19.14 -9.00 13.20
CA ALA A 51 20.05 -8.05 13.84
C ALA A 51 19.69 -6.57 13.59
N SER A 52 18.70 -6.06 14.32
CA SER A 52 18.76 -4.76 15.04
C SER A 52 17.46 -4.50 15.80
N GLY A 53 17.40 -4.86 17.08
CA GLY A 53 16.41 -4.25 17.98
C GLY A 53 15.38 -5.13 18.70
N GLY A 54 15.61 -6.44 18.78
CA GLY A 54 14.86 -7.32 19.71
C GLY A 54 13.81 -8.16 18.98
N GLY A 55 13.44 -9.29 19.56
CA GLY A 55 12.41 -10.15 18.98
C GLY A 55 11.09 -9.41 18.78
N MET A 56 10.15 -10.11 18.15
CA MET A 56 8.73 -9.78 18.14
C MET A 56 8.28 -9.22 19.51
N ASN A 57 8.22 -7.89 19.67
CA ASN A 57 8.01 -7.26 20.98
C ASN A 57 6.68 -7.74 21.57
N GLY A 58 6.66 -8.11 22.85
CA GLY A 58 5.50 -8.72 23.51
C GLY A 58 5.29 -10.21 23.25
N CYS A 59 6.08 -10.82 22.35
CA CYS A 59 5.91 -12.20 21.92
C CYS A 59 7.08 -13.07 22.41
N ASN A 60 6.80 -14.08 23.25
CA ASN A 60 7.80 -15.05 23.73
C ASN A 60 8.10 -16.16 22.68
N LEU A 61 7.87 -15.88 21.40
CA LEU A 61 8.40 -16.69 20.30
C LEU A 61 9.85 -16.23 20.15
N GLY A 62 10.81 -17.13 20.37
CA GLY A 62 12.22 -16.80 20.60
C GLY A 62 12.79 -15.74 19.63
N THR A 63 13.79 -15.00 20.08
CA THR A 63 14.42 -13.85 19.38
C THR A 63 15.10 -14.19 18.04
N THR A 64 14.84 -15.37 17.47
CA THR A 64 15.56 -16.00 16.36
C THR A 64 14.79 -16.05 15.05
N TYR A 65 13.51 -15.68 15.02
CA TYR A 65 12.73 -15.65 13.77
C TYR A 65 13.09 -14.41 12.94
N SER A 66 13.52 -14.66 11.70
CA SER A 66 13.72 -13.64 10.68
C SER A 66 12.37 -13.08 10.22
N ARG A 67 12.32 -11.80 9.87
CA ARG A 67 11.06 -11.13 9.58
C ARG A 67 11.22 -9.99 8.61
N VAL A 68 10.10 -9.53 8.09
CA VAL A 68 10.01 -8.32 7.30
C VAL A 68 8.87 -7.44 7.79
N TYR A 69 8.95 -6.16 7.48
CA TYR A 69 8.03 -5.14 7.95
C TYR A 69 7.23 -4.53 6.80
N TYR A 70 5.94 -4.36 7.05
CA TYR A 70 5.05 -3.52 6.24
C TYR A 70 4.43 -2.48 7.15
N LYS A 71 4.09 -1.33 6.58
CA LYS A 71 3.45 -0.22 7.28
C LYS A 71 2.17 0.16 6.53
N TYR A 72 1.08 0.30 7.26
CA TYR A 72 -0.21 0.68 6.70
C TYR A 72 -0.91 1.69 7.60
N GLN A 73 -1.48 2.73 7.00
CA GLN A 73 -2.36 3.68 7.67
C GLN A 73 -3.69 3.64 6.92
N SER A 74 -4.73 3.10 7.57
CA SER A 74 -6.05 3.06 6.94
C SER A 74 -6.75 4.42 7.06
N PRO A 75 -7.46 4.88 6.02
CA PRO A 75 -8.34 6.04 6.11
C PRO A 75 -9.61 5.82 6.90
N ILE A 76 -10.02 4.56 7.09
CA ILE A 76 -11.31 4.21 7.66
C ILE A 76 -11.14 3.20 8.79
N ASN A 77 -12.17 3.08 9.63
CA ASN A 77 -12.25 1.91 10.48
C ASN A 77 -12.64 0.73 9.58
N GLN A 78 -11.81 -0.29 9.54
CA GLN A 78 -12.04 -1.46 8.69
C GLN A 78 -11.42 -2.70 9.30
N THR A 79 -11.83 -3.85 8.78
CA THR A 79 -11.22 -5.14 9.03
C THR A 79 -10.36 -5.51 7.84
N ILE A 80 -9.10 -5.83 8.10
CA ILE A 80 -8.18 -6.34 7.08
C ILE A 80 -7.88 -7.82 7.32
N ARG A 81 -7.62 -8.53 6.24
CA ARG A 81 -7.05 -9.88 6.24
C ARG A 81 -5.61 -9.79 5.75
N VAL A 82 -4.70 -10.39 6.49
CA VAL A 82 -3.31 -10.63 6.08
C VAL A 82 -3.16 -12.12 5.88
N LYS A 83 -2.69 -12.54 4.71
CA LYS A 83 -2.57 -13.95 4.33
C LYS A 83 -1.24 -14.25 3.67
N LEU A 84 -0.66 -15.38 4.05
CA LEU A 84 0.50 -16.00 3.41
C LEU A 84 0.01 -17.15 2.51
N THR A 85 0.52 -17.26 1.28
CA THR A 85 0.13 -18.36 0.36
C THR A 85 0.97 -19.61 0.50
N GLU A 86 2.26 -19.46 0.81
CA GLU A 86 3.20 -20.55 1.00
C GLU A 86 3.53 -20.66 2.49
N GLU A 87 2.51 -21.03 3.28
CA GLU A 87 2.62 -21.14 4.73
C GLU A 87 3.51 -22.29 5.18
N SER A 88 4.01 -22.16 6.41
CA SER A 88 4.69 -23.19 7.17
C SER A 88 4.11 -23.27 8.58
N ASN A 89 4.42 -24.35 9.31
CA ASN A 89 4.01 -24.46 10.72
C ASN A 89 4.66 -23.39 11.63
N ASN A 90 5.67 -22.69 11.13
CA ASN A 90 6.39 -21.63 11.82
C ASN A 90 6.06 -20.24 11.26
N SER A 91 5.08 -20.13 10.36
CA SER A 91 4.59 -18.83 9.88
C SER A 91 4.03 -18.02 11.05
N ILE A 92 4.31 -16.72 11.02
CA ILE A 92 3.79 -15.76 11.99
C ILE A 92 3.41 -14.50 11.23
N ILE A 93 2.18 -14.06 11.42
CA ILE A 93 1.74 -12.69 11.15
C ILE A 93 1.48 -12.03 12.49
N MET A 94 2.04 -10.83 12.66
CA MET A 94 1.73 -9.97 13.78
C MET A 94 1.40 -8.56 13.32
N VAL A 95 0.56 -7.90 14.09
CA VAL A 95 0.16 -6.53 13.85
C VAL A 95 0.37 -5.73 15.12
N TYR A 96 1.10 -4.63 14.96
CA TYR A 96 1.32 -3.63 15.98
C TYR A 96 0.69 -2.31 15.55
N ASP A 97 0.26 -1.51 16.52
CA ASP A 97 0.06 -0.09 16.31
C ASP A 97 1.26 0.70 16.83
N SER A 98 1.37 1.94 16.37
CA SER A 98 2.44 2.88 16.75
C SER A 98 1.89 4.14 17.43
N ASN A 99 0.64 4.11 17.94
CA ASN A 99 -0.06 5.29 18.49
C ASN A 99 0.11 6.56 17.63
N PHE A 100 -0.32 6.48 16.36
CA PHE A 100 -0.21 7.55 15.34
C PHE A 100 1.21 7.96 14.94
N ASN A 101 2.27 7.35 15.47
CA ASN A 101 3.64 7.66 15.05
C ASN A 101 3.98 7.02 13.70
N THR A 102 4.14 7.86 12.67
CA THR A 102 4.44 7.40 11.31
C THR A 102 5.93 7.10 11.08
N ASN A 103 6.83 7.44 11.99
CA ASN A 103 8.29 7.34 11.80
C ASN A 103 8.94 6.50 12.90
N VAL A 104 8.44 5.27 13.08
CA VAL A 104 9.04 4.32 14.03
C VAL A 104 10.35 3.77 13.48
N THR A 105 11.38 3.75 14.32
CA THR A 105 12.71 3.21 13.99
C THR A 105 13.10 2.05 14.91
N SER A 106 12.24 1.64 15.84
CA SER A 106 12.50 0.55 16.78
C SER A 106 11.22 -0.15 17.23
N ASP A 107 11.27 -1.47 17.36
CA ASP A 107 10.20 -2.32 17.89
C ASP A 107 9.74 -1.91 19.31
N SER A 108 10.57 -1.19 20.07
CA SER A 108 10.21 -0.65 21.40
C SER A 108 9.13 0.42 21.38
N GLN A 109 8.86 1.01 20.20
CA GLN A 109 7.84 2.04 20.00
C GLN A 109 6.50 1.44 19.52
N LEU A 110 6.43 0.12 19.39
CA LEU A 110 5.26 -0.61 18.92
C LEU A 110 4.43 -1.17 20.08
N TYR A 111 3.12 -1.17 19.91
CA TYR A 111 2.13 -1.73 20.81
C TYR A 111 1.44 -2.90 20.12
N GLN A 112 1.47 -4.07 20.74
CA GLN A 112 0.94 -5.30 20.14
C GLN A 112 -0.59 -5.25 20.08
N VAL A 113 -1.16 -5.56 18.91
CA VAL A 113 -2.62 -5.57 18.68
C VAL A 113 -3.13 -6.98 18.36
N SER A 114 -2.35 -7.79 17.63
CA SER A 114 -2.72 -9.19 17.33
C SER A 114 -2.28 -10.18 18.42
N SER A 115 -2.82 -11.40 18.39
CA SER A 115 -2.26 -12.50 19.20
C SER A 115 -0.84 -12.87 18.74
N CYS A 116 -0.04 -13.41 19.66
CA CYS A 116 1.30 -13.92 19.41
C CYS A 116 1.20 -15.44 19.23
N GLU A 117 0.79 -15.86 18.04
CA GLU A 117 0.51 -17.27 17.70
C GLU A 117 1.05 -17.58 16.30
N PHE A 118 1.45 -18.82 16.06
CA PHE A 118 1.77 -19.28 14.71
C PHE A 118 0.51 -19.21 13.85
N ASN A 119 0.59 -18.45 12.78
CA ASN A 119 -0.52 -18.22 11.87
C ASN A 119 0.01 -17.74 10.51
N SER A 120 -0.75 -18.05 9.47
CA SER A 120 -0.53 -17.64 8.09
C SER A 120 -1.73 -16.88 7.53
N ASP A 121 -2.77 -16.69 8.34
CA ASP A 121 -4.02 -16.05 7.97
C ASP A 121 -4.60 -15.34 9.19
N LEU A 122 -4.47 -14.02 9.23
CA LEU A 122 -4.88 -13.19 10.34
C LEU A 122 -5.90 -12.17 9.86
N THR A 123 -7.02 -12.09 10.59
CA THR A 123 -8.01 -11.02 10.42
C THR A 123 -7.94 -10.09 11.63
N ILE A 124 -7.87 -8.78 11.39
CA ILE A 124 -7.76 -7.79 12.45
C ILE A 124 -8.54 -6.52 12.10
N SER A 125 -9.22 -5.95 13.10
CA SER A 125 -9.84 -4.63 12.98
C SER A 125 -8.82 -3.54 13.26
N ILE A 126 -8.74 -2.58 12.36
CA ILE A 126 -7.84 -1.43 12.42
C ILE A 126 -8.65 -0.13 12.41
N GLN A 127 -8.06 0.91 12.96
CA GLN A 127 -8.69 2.22 13.11
C GLN A 127 -8.18 3.21 12.08
N SER A 128 -9.07 4.11 11.65
CA SER A 128 -8.77 5.24 10.77
C SER A 128 -7.63 6.09 11.33
N VAL A 129 -6.72 6.53 10.45
CA VAL A 129 -5.55 7.41 10.72
C VAL A 129 -4.49 6.79 11.66
N GLN A 130 -4.77 5.68 12.32
CA GLN A 130 -3.77 4.94 13.10
C GLN A 130 -2.78 4.24 12.15
N THR A 131 -1.48 4.34 12.47
CA THR A 131 -0.42 3.63 11.73
C THR A 131 -0.20 2.27 12.35
N TYR A 132 -0.26 1.23 11.52
CA TYR A 132 -0.03 -0.16 11.86
C TYR A 132 1.23 -0.68 11.19
N TYR A 133 1.98 -1.50 11.91
CA TYR A 133 3.10 -2.27 11.40
C TYR A 133 2.72 -3.74 11.36
N ILE A 134 2.78 -4.32 10.17
CA ILE A 134 2.49 -5.73 9.92
C ILE A 134 3.83 -6.43 9.77
N VAL A 135 4.10 -7.37 10.66
CA VAL A 135 5.35 -8.11 10.73
C VAL A 135 5.10 -9.53 10.27
N ILE A 136 5.85 -9.96 9.26
CA ILE A 136 5.72 -11.29 8.65
C ILE A 136 7.00 -12.07 8.88
N SER A 137 6.87 -13.30 9.37
CA SER A 137 7.95 -14.28 9.48
C SER A 137 7.49 -15.59 8.89
N ASN A 138 8.25 -16.13 7.96
CA ASN A 138 8.06 -17.46 7.39
C ASN A 138 9.43 -18.13 7.18
N PRO A 139 10.04 -18.68 8.23
CA PRO A 139 11.46 -19.04 8.23
C PRO A 139 11.78 -20.27 7.36
N ASP A 140 10.77 -21.07 7.01
CA ASP A 140 10.99 -22.36 6.32
C ASP A 140 11.02 -22.23 4.79
N ASN A 141 10.41 -21.17 4.23
CA ASN A 141 10.25 -20.97 2.79
C ASN A 141 9.88 -19.53 2.42
N GLU A 142 10.10 -19.19 1.14
CA GLU A 142 9.56 -17.96 0.55
C GLU A 142 8.03 -17.99 0.53
N THR A 143 7.40 -16.81 0.56
CA THR A 143 5.94 -16.69 0.59
C THR A 143 5.45 -15.43 -0.12
N ASN A 144 4.20 -15.40 -0.58
CA ASN A 144 3.55 -14.14 -0.95
C ASN A 144 2.75 -13.61 0.25
N VAL A 145 2.73 -12.29 0.39
CA VAL A 145 1.94 -11.57 1.41
C VAL A 145 0.78 -10.89 0.71
N LEU A 146 -0.44 -11.26 1.09
CA LEU A 146 -1.67 -10.67 0.57
C LEU A 146 -2.37 -9.94 1.71
N ILE A 147 -2.67 -8.67 1.50
CA ILE A 147 -3.38 -7.84 2.47
C ILE A 147 -4.60 -7.26 1.77
N SER A 148 -5.78 -7.49 2.32
CA SER A 148 -7.03 -7.03 1.70
C SER A 148 -8.00 -6.50 2.73
N SER A 149 -8.82 -5.53 2.33
CA SER A 149 -10.00 -5.18 3.12
C SER A 149 -11.03 -6.31 3.08
N ILE A 150 -11.82 -6.45 4.14
CA ILE A 150 -12.95 -7.38 4.23
C ILE A 150 -14.30 -6.64 4.18
N ASP A 151 -14.35 -5.40 4.66
CA ASP A 151 -15.58 -4.63 4.87
C ASP A 151 -15.59 -3.25 4.21
N ASP A 152 -14.57 -2.91 3.40
CA ASP A 152 -14.58 -1.66 2.64
C ASP A 152 -15.54 -1.73 1.44
N THR A 153 -16.76 -1.29 1.70
CA THR A 153 -17.90 -1.41 0.79
C THR A 153 -18.64 -0.09 0.60
N ASN A 154 -18.22 0.97 1.31
CA ASN A 154 -18.85 2.28 1.22
C ASN A 154 -18.33 2.98 -0.03
N ILE A 155 -19.25 3.43 -0.89
CA ILE A 155 -18.93 4.04 -2.18
C ILE A 155 -19.00 5.57 -2.05
N VAL A 156 -18.05 6.26 -2.65
CA VAL A 156 -18.08 7.73 -2.79
C VAL A 156 -19.20 8.11 -3.76
N ASN A 157 -20.06 9.05 -3.37
CA ASN A 157 -21.12 9.52 -4.24
C ASN A 157 -20.54 10.42 -5.35
N ILE A 158 -20.44 9.88 -6.56
CA ILE A 158 -19.95 10.58 -7.75
C ILE A 158 -21.07 10.58 -8.81
N PRO A 159 -21.94 11.60 -8.83
CA PRO A 159 -23.13 11.63 -9.68
C PRO A 159 -22.82 11.91 -11.16
N ASP A 160 -21.75 12.63 -11.47
CA ASP A 160 -21.31 12.88 -12.84
C ASP A 160 -20.61 11.63 -13.40
N PRO A 161 -21.18 10.97 -14.44
CA PRO A 161 -20.61 9.74 -14.97
C PRO A 161 -19.26 9.96 -15.66
N ASN A 162 -19.00 11.15 -16.21
CA ASN A 162 -17.71 11.45 -16.82
C ASN A 162 -16.65 11.61 -15.73
N PHE A 163 -16.98 12.25 -14.60
CA PHE A 163 -16.06 12.35 -13.48
C PHE A 163 -15.75 10.97 -12.90
N LYS A 164 -16.78 10.15 -12.65
CA LYS A 164 -16.59 8.76 -12.20
C LYS A 164 -15.71 7.98 -13.16
N ASN A 165 -16.00 8.03 -14.46
CA ASN A 165 -15.19 7.33 -15.47
C ASN A 165 -13.74 7.83 -15.49
N ALA A 166 -13.51 9.13 -15.35
CA ALA A 166 -12.16 9.67 -15.33
C ALA A 166 -11.36 9.15 -14.12
N LEU A 167 -11.98 9.11 -12.93
CA LEU A 167 -11.37 8.54 -11.72
C LEU A 167 -11.08 7.04 -11.86
N LEU A 168 -12.04 6.27 -12.39
CA LEU A 168 -11.90 4.82 -12.61
C LEU A 168 -10.78 4.47 -13.60
N ASN A 169 -10.49 5.35 -14.56
CA ASN A 169 -9.50 5.13 -15.61
C ASN A 169 -8.14 5.80 -15.33
N GLN A 170 -8.01 6.55 -14.23
CA GLN A 170 -6.73 7.17 -13.89
C GLN A 170 -5.69 6.09 -13.51
N THR A 171 -4.55 6.12 -14.18
CA THR A 171 -3.47 5.13 -13.99
C THR A 171 -2.34 5.62 -13.09
N TYR A 172 -2.28 6.92 -12.79
CA TYR A 172 -1.30 7.50 -11.89
C TYR A 172 -1.79 8.79 -11.21
N PRO A 173 -1.85 8.83 -9.86
CA PRO A 173 -1.96 7.65 -9.00
C PRO A 173 -3.19 6.81 -9.40
N VAL A 174 -3.13 5.49 -9.22
CA VAL A 174 -4.29 4.62 -9.41
C VAL A 174 -5.30 4.91 -8.31
N ILE A 175 -6.54 5.25 -8.68
CA ILE A 175 -7.61 5.56 -7.72
C ILE A 175 -8.47 4.32 -7.48
N ASN A 176 -9.01 3.70 -8.53
CA ASN A 176 -9.75 2.43 -8.45
C ASN A 176 -8.77 1.27 -8.25
N THR A 177 -8.30 1.11 -7.02
CA THR A 177 -7.23 0.20 -6.61
C THR A 177 -7.65 -1.26 -6.57
N ASN A 178 -8.94 -1.54 -6.36
CA ASN A 178 -9.47 -2.89 -6.38
C ASN A 178 -10.04 -3.32 -7.74
N GLY A 179 -10.22 -2.39 -8.68
CA GLY A 179 -10.65 -2.65 -10.04
C GLY A 179 -12.13 -3.03 -10.18
N ASP A 180 -12.99 -2.71 -9.19
CA ASP A 180 -14.37 -3.18 -9.16
C ASP A 180 -15.39 -2.27 -9.87
N ASN A 181 -14.90 -1.17 -10.46
CA ASN A 181 -15.67 -0.13 -11.17
C ASN A 181 -16.50 0.79 -10.25
N GLU A 182 -16.23 0.76 -8.96
CA GLU A 182 -16.67 1.77 -8.00
C GLU A 182 -15.47 2.52 -7.43
N ILE A 183 -15.74 3.60 -6.70
CA ILE A 183 -14.72 4.28 -5.90
C ILE A 183 -15.11 4.12 -4.44
N GLN A 184 -14.38 3.32 -3.68
CA GLN A 184 -14.66 3.16 -2.24
C GLN A 184 -14.11 4.35 -1.46
N VAL A 185 -14.71 4.65 -0.30
CA VAL A 185 -14.30 5.77 0.57
C VAL A 185 -12.85 5.69 1.05
N SER A 186 -12.23 4.50 1.01
CA SER A 186 -10.82 4.34 1.37
C SER A 186 -9.85 4.77 0.26
N GLU A 187 -10.27 4.66 -1.00
CA GLU A 187 -9.39 4.84 -2.15
C GLU A 187 -8.90 6.28 -2.35
N PRO A 188 -9.76 7.32 -2.19
CA PRO A 188 -9.34 8.72 -2.29
C PRO A 188 -8.20 9.13 -1.35
N PHE A 189 -8.01 8.43 -0.24
CA PHE A 189 -7.01 8.80 0.77
C PHE A 189 -5.57 8.72 0.25
N PHE A 190 -5.30 7.85 -0.71
CA PHE A 190 -3.94 7.67 -1.24
C PHE A 190 -3.67 8.46 -2.52
N ALA A 191 -4.69 9.10 -3.07
CA ALA A 191 -4.57 9.92 -4.27
C ALA A 191 -4.25 11.37 -3.89
N ASN A 192 -3.03 11.80 -4.21
CA ASN A 192 -2.57 13.18 -4.06
C ASN A 192 -2.75 14.02 -5.33
N GLU A 193 -3.12 13.39 -6.46
CA GLU A 193 -3.31 14.04 -7.74
C GLU A 193 -4.55 13.49 -8.45
N ILE A 194 -5.33 14.39 -9.06
CA ILE A 194 -6.48 14.05 -9.91
C ILE A 194 -6.32 14.75 -11.26
N TYR A 195 -6.37 13.97 -12.34
CA TYR A 195 -6.25 14.39 -13.73
C TYR A 195 -7.55 14.13 -14.49
N VAL A 196 -8.39 15.15 -14.60
CA VAL A 196 -9.73 15.05 -15.20
C VAL A 196 -10.01 16.15 -16.22
N SER A 197 -8.97 16.69 -16.85
CA SER A 197 -9.08 17.70 -17.91
C SER A 197 -9.64 17.10 -19.21
N TYR A 198 -10.40 17.91 -19.97
CA TYR A 198 -10.99 17.50 -21.26
C TYR A 198 -11.93 16.29 -21.19
N GLN A 199 -12.72 16.16 -20.12
CA GLN A 199 -13.57 14.99 -19.87
C GLN A 199 -15.08 15.29 -20.00
N ASP A 200 -15.47 16.48 -20.47
CA ASP A 200 -16.87 16.91 -20.52
C ASP A 200 -17.57 16.82 -19.13
N ILE A 201 -16.85 17.09 -18.04
CA ILE A 201 -17.37 17.02 -16.67
C ILE A 201 -18.15 18.29 -16.34
N SER A 202 -19.30 18.11 -15.70
CA SER A 202 -20.19 19.21 -15.28
C SER A 202 -20.28 19.36 -13.76
N ASP A 203 -19.98 18.30 -13.02
CA ASP A 203 -20.07 18.24 -11.56
C ASP A 203 -18.93 17.40 -10.97
N LEU A 204 -18.19 17.97 -10.01
CA LEU A 204 -17.08 17.31 -9.29
C LEU A 204 -17.50 16.81 -7.90
N THR A 205 -18.80 16.72 -7.59
CA THR A 205 -19.28 16.07 -6.37
C THR A 205 -18.62 14.70 -6.19
N GLY A 206 -18.05 14.45 -5.01
CA GLY A 206 -17.19 13.32 -4.68
C GLY A 206 -15.71 13.71 -4.52
N VAL A 207 -15.27 14.85 -5.07
CA VAL A 207 -13.88 15.35 -4.91
C VAL A 207 -13.53 15.64 -3.44
N GLU A 208 -14.53 15.95 -2.61
CA GLU A 208 -14.35 16.19 -1.18
C GLU A 208 -13.83 14.98 -0.40
N ALA A 209 -13.95 13.76 -0.95
CA ALA A 209 -13.40 12.55 -0.34
C ALA A 209 -11.86 12.50 -0.41
N PHE A 210 -11.24 13.23 -1.34
CA PHE A 210 -9.80 13.26 -1.58
C PHE A 210 -9.09 14.22 -0.63
N THR A 211 -9.10 13.89 0.67
CA THR A 211 -8.56 14.74 1.74
C THR A 211 -7.04 14.96 1.67
N ASN A 212 -6.30 14.06 1.02
CA ASN A 212 -4.86 14.20 0.77
C ASN A 212 -4.53 14.76 -0.63
N LEU A 213 -5.53 15.26 -1.37
CA LEU A 213 -5.33 15.85 -2.68
C LEU A 213 -4.44 17.10 -2.60
N GLU A 214 -3.34 17.10 -3.36
CA GLU A 214 -2.40 18.22 -3.47
C GLU A 214 -2.54 18.95 -4.81
N GLN A 215 -2.86 18.22 -5.89
CA GLN A 215 -3.03 18.77 -7.24
C GLN A 215 -4.37 18.35 -7.86
N LEU A 216 -5.15 19.31 -8.35
CA LEU A 216 -6.38 19.07 -9.11
C LEU A 216 -6.29 19.71 -10.49
N TYR A 217 -6.34 18.90 -11.54
CA TYR A 217 -6.41 19.32 -12.95
C TYR A 217 -7.80 19.01 -13.50
N CYS A 218 -8.62 20.04 -13.66
CA CYS A 218 -10.00 19.94 -14.14
C CYS A 218 -10.31 20.99 -15.21
N ASP A 219 -9.28 21.47 -15.92
CA ASP A 219 -9.42 22.38 -17.05
C ASP A 219 -10.16 21.78 -18.25
N ASP A 220 -10.72 22.66 -19.08
CA ASP A 220 -11.42 22.29 -20.31
C ASP A 220 -12.59 21.33 -20.05
N ASN A 221 -13.45 21.74 -19.12
CA ASN A 221 -14.68 21.04 -18.73
C ASN A 221 -15.87 22.01 -18.73
N ASN A 222 -17.04 21.54 -18.29
CA ASN A 222 -18.30 22.28 -18.26
C ASN A 222 -18.73 22.63 -16.82
N LEU A 223 -17.77 22.82 -15.91
CA LEU A 223 -18.07 23.10 -14.50
C LEU A 223 -18.76 24.46 -14.34
N THR A 224 -19.80 24.49 -13.51
CA THR A 224 -20.51 25.74 -13.12
C THR A 224 -20.15 26.19 -11.71
N SER A 225 -19.72 25.26 -10.87
CA SER A 225 -19.23 25.47 -9.52
C SER A 225 -18.09 24.50 -9.23
N LEU A 226 -17.15 24.94 -8.40
CA LEU A 226 -16.07 24.11 -7.87
C LEU A 226 -15.98 24.32 -6.36
N ASN A 227 -16.25 23.27 -5.59
CA ASN A 227 -16.09 23.30 -4.14
C ASN A 227 -14.96 22.34 -3.75
N VAL A 228 -13.86 22.88 -3.23
CA VAL A 228 -12.70 22.13 -2.76
C VAL A 228 -12.37 22.41 -1.29
N THR A 229 -13.36 22.93 -0.53
CA THR A 229 -13.19 23.31 0.89
C THR A 229 -12.79 22.16 1.81
N GLN A 230 -13.00 20.90 1.40
CA GLN A 230 -12.58 19.71 2.15
C GLN A 230 -11.20 19.18 1.72
N ASN A 231 -10.63 19.70 0.63
CA ASN A 231 -9.32 19.31 0.12
C ASN A 231 -8.23 20.21 0.75
N ALA A 232 -8.10 20.15 2.08
CA ALA A 232 -7.26 21.07 2.86
C ALA A 232 -5.76 21.04 2.49
N ASN A 233 -5.28 19.98 1.83
CA ASN A 233 -3.91 19.83 1.36
C ASN A 233 -3.69 20.33 -0.08
N LEU A 234 -4.73 20.85 -0.74
CA LEU A 234 -4.66 21.30 -2.13
C LEU A 234 -3.75 22.52 -2.25
N ILE A 235 -2.68 22.37 -3.03
CA ILE A 235 -1.68 23.43 -3.27
C ILE A 235 -1.62 23.84 -4.75
N GLY A 236 -2.17 23.03 -5.65
CA GLY A 236 -2.30 23.35 -7.07
C GLY A 236 -3.68 23.04 -7.61
N LEU A 237 -4.27 24.03 -8.29
CA LEU A 237 -5.57 23.92 -8.94
C LEU A 237 -5.49 24.51 -10.35
N ILE A 238 -5.78 23.69 -11.36
CA ILE A 238 -5.94 24.13 -12.74
C ILE A 238 -7.38 23.85 -13.18
N ALA A 239 -8.17 24.92 -13.26
CA ALA A 239 -9.60 24.87 -13.63
C ALA A 239 -9.92 25.82 -14.82
N SER A 240 -8.91 26.16 -15.63
CA SER A 240 -9.09 27.03 -16.81
C SER A 240 -10.07 26.44 -17.81
N ASN A 241 -10.65 27.27 -18.68
CA ASN A 241 -11.55 26.82 -19.75
C ASN A 241 -12.81 26.08 -19.25
N ASN A 242 -13.29 26.42 -18.05
CA ASN A 242 -14.65 26.11 -17.60
C ASN A 242 -15.51 27.37 -17.78
N GLU A 243 -16.06 27.58 -18.99
CA GLU A 243 -16.62 28.88 -19.41
C GLU A 243 -17.76 29.41 -18.53
N SER A 244 -18.46 28.51 -17.82
CA SER A 244 -19.57 28.85 -16.93
C SER A 244 -19.21 28.80 -15.44
N LEU A 245 -17.94 28.64 -15.08
CA LEU A 245 -17.49 28.56 -13.69
C LEU A 245 -17.66 29.91 -13.00
N GLY A 246 -18.73 30.03 -12.21
CA GLY A 246 -19.10 31.28 -11.53
C GLY A 246 -18.63 31.37 -10.09
N ASN A 247 -18.37 30.23 -9.44
CA ASN A 247 -17.94 30.16 -8.05
C ASN A 247 -16.85 29.12 -7.83
N ILE A 248 -15.84 29.48 -7.04
CA ILE A 248 -14.80 28.58 -6.54
C ILE A 248 -14.76 28.75 -5.01
N ASP A 249 -15.13 27.71 -4.29
CA ASP A 249 -15.05 27.66 -2.83
C ASP A 249 -13.77 26.92 -2.42
N LEU A 250 -12.83 27.65 -1.81
CA LEU A 250 -11.52 27.19 -1.34
C LEU A 250 -11.49 26.98 0.18
#